data_AF-A0A1G9MK29-F1
#
_entry.id   AF-A0A1G9MK29-F1
#
_cell.length_a   1.000
_cell.length_b   1.000
_cell.length_c   1.000
_cell.angle_alpha   90.00
_cell.angle_beta   90.00
_cell.angle_gamma   90.00
#
_symmetry.space_group_name_H-M   'P 1'
#
loop_
_entity.id
_entity.type
_entity.pdbx_description
1 polymer ?
#
loop_
_entity_poly.entity_id
_entity_poly.type
_entity_poly.pdbx_seq_one_letter_code
_entity_poly.pdbx_strand_id
1 'polypeptide(L)'
;MQFRVLKFPIGEDSYEYIVTNLPKYAFPLQTLKELYNLRWNHEVAYRYLKYAGNMVPIHSLKREFLLQEIYAKLTLYNFSSFVASAVGDIKKKTEKYTYVLNHTQAQKNCIRFLNGRIEDTASMICRYLVPVRPGRKFKRNLRRQSADTLNYR
;
A
#
# COMPACT_ATOMS: atom_id res chain seq x y z
N MET A 1 14.47 14.92 28.43
CA MET A 1 14.42 14.07 27.22
C MET A 1 15.48 14.59 26.26
N GLN A 2 16.47 13.78 25.86
CA GLN A 2 17.57 14.22 25.01
C GLN A 2 17.24 13.90 23.55
N PHE A 3 17.30 14.91 22.68
CA PHE A 3 17.16 14.73 21.23
C PHE A 3 18.52 14.74 20.57
N ARG A 4 18.61 14.07 19.41
CA ARG A 4 19.74 14.16 18.51
C ARG A 4 19.27 14.38 17.08
N VAL A 5 20.12 15.04 16.30
CA VAL A 5 19.91 15.27 14.88
C VAL A 5 20.82 14.35 14.09
N LEU A 6 20.25 13.69 13.08
CA LEU A 6 20.97 12.82 12.16
C LEU A 6 20.92 13.44 10.77
N LYS A 7 22.02 13.34 10.04
CA LYS A 7 22.15 13.74 8.65
C LYS A 7 22.70 12.56 7.86
N PHE A 8 22.05 12.19 6.76
CA PHE A 8 22.57 11.16 5.85
C PHE A 8 22.24 11.48 4.40
N PRO A 9 23.11 11.10 3.45
CA PRO A 9 22.88 11.33 2.03
C PRO A 9 21.80 10.39 1.47
N ILE A 10 20.99 10.93 0.56
CA ILE A 10 19.95 10.21 -0.21
C ILE A 10 20.14 10.32 -1.74
N GLY A 11 21.12 11.11 -2.19
CA GLY A 11 21.54 11.27 -3.58
C GLY A 11 22.90 11.96 -3.64
N GLU A 12 23.36 12.33 -4.84
CA GLU A 12 24.68 13.00 -5.02
C GLU A 12 24.75 14.33 -4.24
N ASP A 13 23.73 15.17 -4.33
CA ASP A 13 23.68 16.49 -3.67
C ASP A 13 22.50 16.66 -2.69
N SER A 14 21.89 15.55 -2.24
CA SER A 14 20.71 15.58 -1.38
C SER A 14 20.89 14.82 -0.06
N TYR A 15 20.38 15.42 1.02
CA TYR A 15 20.49 14.92 2.38
C TYR A 15 19.14 14.94 3.07
N GLU A 16 18.91 13.94 3.93
CA GLU A 16 17.79 13.93 4.88
C GLU A 16 18.28 14.23 6.28
N TYR A 17 17.42 14.92 7.05
CA TYR A 17 17.65 15.26 8.45
C TYR A 17 16.54 14.65 9.30
N ILE A 18 16.92 13.88 10.32
CA ILE A 18 15.97 13.25 11.25
C ILE A 18 16.27 13.71 12.66
N VAL A 19 15.24 14.20 13.36
CA VAL A 19 15.28 14.47 14.80
C VAL A 19 14.68 13.27 15.53
N THR A 20 15.41 12.72 16.50
CA THR A 20 14.94 11.56 17.27
C THR A 20 15.40 11.61 18.73
N ASN A 21 14.61 11.03 19.62
CA ASN A 21 14.97 10.77 21.01
C ASN A 21 15.48 9.32 21.23
N LEU A 22 15.64 8.54 20.16
CA LEU A 22 16.09 7.15 20.23
C LEU A 22 17.59 7.07 20.58
N PRO A 23 17.98 6.16 21.49
CA PRO A 23 19.35 6.10 22.00
C PRO A 23 20.34 5.60 20.93
N LYS A 24 21.53 6.19 20.89
CA LYS A 24 22.58 5.87 19.90
C LYS A 24 23.01 4.41 19.89
N TYR A 25 23.09 3.78 21.07
CA TYR A 25 23.61 2.43 21.23
C TYR A 25 22.66 1.37 20.64
N ALA A 26 21.34 1.56 20.78
CA ALA A 26 20.33 0.63 20.24
C ALA A 26 19.88 1.02 18.82
N PHE A 27 19.94 2.30 18.48
CA PHE A 27 19.51 2.84 17.18
C PHE A 27 20.66 3.60 16.51
N PRO A 28 21.64 2.88 15.91
CA PRO A 28 22.67 3.51 15.10
C PRO A 28 22.07 4.13 13.84
N LEU A 29 22.87 4.94 13.14
CA LEU A 29 22.43 5.68 11.94
C LEU A 29 21.82 4.75 10.87
N GLN A 30 22.45 3.59 10.65
CA GLN A 30 22.02 2.62 9.64
C GLN A 30 20.61 2.08 9.94
N THR A 31 20.35 1.66 11.18
CA THR A 31 19.04 1.20 11.62
C THR A 31 17.97 2.28 11.49
N LEU A 32 18.30 3.53 11.83
CA LEU A 32 17.34 4.63 11.69
C LEU A 32 17.04 4.97 10.23
N LYS A 33 18.03 4.84 9.34
CA LYS A 33 17.81 4.99 7.90
C LYS A 33 16.85 3.92 7.38
N GLU A 34 17.01 2.67 7.81
CA GLU A 34 16.10 1.56 7.47
C GLU A 34 14.69 1.80 8.02
N LEU A 35 14.56 2.17 9.29
CA LEU A 35 13.27 2.49 9.92
C LEU A 35 12.57 3.65 9.22
N TYR A 36 13.31 4.70 8.85
CA TYR A 36 12.74 5.83 8.13
C TYR A 36 12.33 5.46 6.71
N ASN A 37 13.06 4.55 6.05
CA ASN A 37 12.66 4.01 4.75
C ASN A 37 11.31 3.27 4.83
N LEU A 38 11.07 2.50 5.91
CA LEU A 38 9.80 1.80 6.14
C LEU A 38 8.59 2.75 6.20
N ARG A 39 8.78 4.05 6.51
CA ARG A 39 7.72 5.06 6.48
C ARG A 39 7.01 5.10 5.12
N TRP A 40 7.74 4.90 4.03
CA TRP A 40 7.18 4.94 2.67
C TRP A 40 6.09 3.88 2.45
N ASN A 41 6.17 2.75 3.16
CA ASN A 41 5.17 1.69 3.07
C ASN A 41 3.78 2.19 3.50
N HIS A 42 3.69 3.18 4.39
CA HIS A 42 2.42 3.80 4.77
C HIS A 42 1.81 4.60 3.60
N GLU A 43 2.61 5.32 2.81
CA GLU A 43 2.10 6.04 1.63
C GLU A 43 1.54 5.07 0.59
N VAL A 44 2.23 3.95 0.40
CA VAL A 44 1.76 2.86 -0.46
C VAL A 44 0.46 2.24 0.07
N ALA A 45 0.36 2.00 1.37
CA ALA A 45 -0.86 1.51 2.02
C ALA A 45 -2.05 2.45 1.81
N TYR A 46 -1.86 3.75 2.03
CA TYR A 46 -2.90 4.76 1.80
C TYR A 46 -3.30 4.85 0.32
N ARG A 47 -2.37 4.67 -0.60
CA ARG A 47 -2.70 4.58 -2.04
C ARG A 47 -3.62 3.39 -2.32
N TYR A 48 -3.36 2.22 -1.75
CA TYR A 48 -4.24 1.06 -1.92
C TYR A 48 -5.60 1.28 -1.26
N LEU A 49 -5.65 1.82 -0.04
CA LEU A 49 -6.92 2.18 0.61
C LEU A 49 -7.76 3.13 -0.24
N LYS A 50 -7.15 4.18 -0.81
CA LYS A 50 -7.85 5.15 -1.67
C LYS A 50 -8.39 4.51 -2.94
N TYR A 51 -7.55 3.82 -3.70
CA TYR A 51 -7.89 3.45 -5.07
C TYR A 51 -8.37 2.00 -5.24
N ALA A 52 -7.84 1.08 -4.44
CA ALA A 52 -8.26 -0.32 -4.50
C ALA A 52 -9.38 -0.61 -3.48
N GLY A 53 -9.31 -0.01 -2.28
CA GLY A 53 -10.37 -0.04 -1.26
C GLY A 53 -11.51 0.96 -1.51
N ASN A 54 -11.46 1.74 -2.60
CA ASN A 54 -12.48 2.72 -2.98
C ASN A 54 -12.82 3.72 -1.85
N MET A 55 -11.82 4.17 -1.09
CA MET A 55 -12.02 5.13 0.01
C MET A 55 -12.20 6.59 -0.48
N VAL A 56 -11.96 6.87 -1.77
CA VAL A 56 -12.18 8.20 -2.34
C VAL A 56 -13.68 8.57 -2.39
N PRO A 57 -14.58 7.72 -2.93
CA PRO A 57 -16.01 7.90 -2.76
C PRO A 57 -16.49 7.24 -1.45
N ILE A 58 -16.97 8.06 -0.52
CA ILE A 58 -17.70 7.62 0.68
C ILE A 58 -19.19 7.86 0.45
N HIS A 59 -20.00 6.86 0.78
CA HIS A 59 -21.44 6.83 0.49
C HIS A 59 -22.25 7.37 1.65
N SER A 60 -21.76 7.09 2.85
CA SER A 60 -22.46 7.38 4.10
C SER A 60 -22.54 8.89 4.40
N LEU A 61 -23.76 9.38 4.64
CA LEU A 61 -24.02 10.76 5.07
C LEU A 61 -23.99 10.93 6.60
N LYS A 62 -24.47 9.91 7.32
CA LYS A 62 -24.45 9.91 8.78
C LYS A 62 -23.03 9.63 9.26
N ARG A 63 -22.58 10.38 10.27
CA ARG A 63 -21.24 10.27 10.85
C ARG A 63 -20.89 8.85 11.28
N GLU A 64 -21.84 8.16 11.92
CA GLU A 64 -21.67 6.79 12.40
C GLU A 64 -21.40 5.81 11.25
N PHE A 65 -22.18 5.90 10.17
CA PHE A 65 -22.01 5.07 8.98
C PHE A 65 -20.73 5.42 8.20
N LEU A 66 -20.33 6.70 8.20
CA LEU A 66 -19.05 7.11 7.62
C LEU A 66 -17.86 6.47 8.35
N LEU A 67 -17.89 6.46 9.68
CA LEU A 67 -16.87 5.75 10.47
C LEU A 67 -16.91 4.25 10.18
N GLN A 68 -18.08 3.63 10.14
CA GLN A 68 -18.24 2.22 9.81
C GLN A 68 -17.66 1.88 8.43
N GLU A 69 -17.93 2.70 7.41
CA GLU A 69 -17.41 2.52 6.06
C GLU A 69 -15.87 2.64 6.01
N ILE A 70 -15.29 3.59 6.74
CA ILE A 70 -13.83 3.74 6.86
C ILE A 70 -13.22 2.51 7.52
N TYR A 71 -13.77 2.07 8.64
CA TYR A 71 -13.26 0.89 9.36
C TYR A 71 -13.41 -0.39 8.54
N ALA A 72 -14.53 -0.59 7.85
CA ALA A 72 -14.71 -1.74 6.97
C ALA A 72 -13.66 -1.78 5.86
N LYS A 73 -13.37 -0.64 5.21
CA LYS A 73 -12.33 -0.54 4.17
C LYS A 73 -10.92 -0.76 4.75
N LEU A 74 -10.64 -0.28 5.95
CA LEU A 74 -9.37 -0.52 6.66
C LEU A 74 -9.20 -2.01 7.00
N THR A 75 -10.22 -2.64 7.55
CA THR A 75 -10.23 -4.07 7.89
C THR A 75 -10.06 -4.92 6.64
N LEU A 76 -10.74 -4.59 5.53
CA LEU A 76 -10.55 -5.28 4.26
C LEU A 76 -9.12 -5.14 3.73
N TYR A 77 -8.52 -3.95 3.85
CA TYR A 77 -7.11 -3.76 3.49
C TYR A 77 -6.19 -4.66 4.31
N ASN A 78 -6.35 -4.66 5.64
CA ASN A 78 -5.54 -5.50 6.52
C ASN A 78 -5.72 -6.99 6.21
N PHE A 79 -6.97 -7.44 6.02
CA PHE A 79 -7.27 -8.81 5.63
C PHE A 79 -6.61 -9.19 4.30
N SER A 80 -6.77 -8.35 3.27
CA SER A 80 -6.16 -8.62 1.96
C SER A 80 -4.63 -8.65 1.98
N SER A 81 -4.02 -7.78 2.78
CA SER A 81 -2.56 -7.73 2.97
C SER A 81 -2.07 -8.97 3.72
N PHE A 82 -2.82 -9.41 4.73
CA PHE A 82 -2.54 -10.65 5.46
C PHE A 82 -2.63 -11.87 4.54
N VAL A 83 -3.72 -12.02 3.78
CA VAL A 83 -3.87 -13.12 2.81
C VAL A 83 -2.76 -13.06 1.76
N ALA A 84 -2.45 -11.89 1.20
CA ALA A 84 -1.36 -11.74 0.23
C ALA A 84 0.00 -12.11 0.83
N SER A 85 0.26 -11.77 2.08
CA SER A 85 1.48 -12.16 2.80
C SER A 85 1.52 -13.66 3.10
N ALA A 86 0.37 -14.29 3.40
CA ALA A 86 0.27 -15.71 3.69
C ALA A 86 0.46 -16.59 2.44
N VAL A 87 0.03 -16.10 1.27
CA VAL A 87 0.36 -16.71 -0.04
C VAL A 87 1.88 -16.67 -0.31
N GLY A 88 2.61 -15.79 0.38
CA GLY A 88 4.06 -15.70 0.38
C GLY A 88 4.66 -14.99 -0.83
N ASP A 89 5.97 -14.79 -0.79
CA ASP A 89 6.75 -14.35 -1.95
C ASP A 89 6.70 -15.45 -3.00
N ILE A 90 5.73 -15.37 -3.90
CA ILE A 90 5.71 -16.23 -5.07
C ILE A 90 6.95 -15.85 -5.88
N LYS A 91 8.02 -16.64 -5.74
CA LYS A 91 9.30 -16.52 -6.48
C LYS A 91 9.12 -16.85 -7.96
N LYS A 92 8.07 -16.32 -8.60
CA LYS A 92 7.88 -16.39 -10.03
C LYS A 92 8.84 -15.37 -10.64
N LYS A 93 10.05 -15.82 -10.90
CA LYS A 93 11.06 -15.11 -11.65
C LYS A 93 11.21 -15.84 -12.97
N THR A 94 10.99 -15.15 -14.08
CA THR A 94 11.41 -15.63 -15.39
C THR A 94 12.78 -15.05 -15.71
N GLU A 95 13.42 -15.52 -16.77
CA GLU A 95 14.69 -14.96 -17.26
C GLU A 95 14.59 -13.43 -17.49
N LYS A 96 13.41 -12.95 -17.87
CA LYS A 96 13.17 -11.55 -18.24
C LYS A 96 12.63 -10.67 -17.12
N TYR A 97 11.74 -11.19 -16.26
CA TYR A 97 11.04 -10.37 -15.26
C TYR A 97 10.89 -11.07 -13.92
N THR A 98 10.98 -10.28 -12.85
CA THR A 98 10.46 -10.63 -11.53
C THR A 98 8.98 -10.28 -11.46
N TYR A 99 8.18 -11.13 -10.83
CA TYR A 99 6.75 -10.88 -10.67
C TYR A 99 6.45 -10.53 -9.22
N VAL A 100 5.51 -9.59 -9.05
CA VAL A 100 5.03 -9.14 -7.74
C VAL A 100 3.52 -9.29 -7.63
N LEU A 101 3.05 -9.37 -6.39
CA LEU A 101 1.64 -9.42 -6.07
C LEU A 101 0.92 -8.15 -6.53
N ASN A 102 -0.25 -8.35 -7.14
CA ASN A 102 -1.15 -7.26 -7.48
C ASN A 102 -2.13 -7.05 -6.33
N HIS A 103 -1.80 -6.15 -5.43
CA HIS A 103 -2.61 -5.86 -4.23
C HIS A 103 -4.06 -5.50 -4.57
N THR A 104 -4.30 -4.73 -5.64
CA THR A 104 -5.65 -4.41 -6.11
C THR A 104 -6.47 -5.65 -6.47
N GLN A 105 -5.85 -6.64 -7.13
CA GLN A 105 -6.52 -7.90 -7.45
C GLN A 105 -6.67 -8.78 -6.21
N ALA A 106 -5.70 -8.77 -5.29
CA ALA A 106 -5.80 -9.47 -4.02
C ALA A 106 -7.01 -8.98 -3.20
N GLN A 107 -7.20 -7.67 -3.08
CA GLN A 107 -8.38 -7.09 -2.44
C GLN A 107 -9.69 -7.51 -3.11
N LYS A 108 -9.76 -7.44 -4.45
CA LYS A 108 -10.95 -7.88 -5.19
C LYS A 108 -11.27 -9.35 -4.97
N ASN A 109 -10.26 -10.20 -4.94
CA ASN A 109 -10.43 -11.63 -4.64
C ASN A 109 -10.88 -11.84 -3.20
N CYS A 110 -10.33 -11.11 -2.24
CA CYS A 110 -10.79 -11.15 -0.85
C CYS A 110 -12.27 -10.76 -0.72
N ILE A 111 -12.73 -9.72 -1.43
CA ILE A 111 -14.16 -9.35 -1.47
C ILE A 111 -14.99 -10.50 -2.06
N ARG A 112 -14.55 -11.12 -3.16
CA ARG A 112 -15.25 -12.25 -3.77
C ARG A 112 -15.35 -13.43 -2.83
N PHE A 113 -14.30 -13.69 -2.05
CA PHE A 113 -14.26 -14.74 -1.04
C PHE A 113 -15.25 -14.46 0.09
N LEU A 114 -15.23 -13.25 0.66
CA LEU A 114 -16.17 -12.83 1.70
C LEU A 114 -17.62 -12.89 1.23
N ASN A 115 -17.86 -12.70 -0.08
CA ASN A 115 -19.18 -12.83 -0.69
C ASN A 115 -19.55 -14.28 -1.12
N GLY A 116 -18.73 -15.27 -0.78
CA GLY A 116 -18.98 -16.69 -1.13
C GLY A 116 -18.89 -17.00 -2.64
N ARG A 117 -18.28 -16.12 -3.44
CA ARG A 117 -18.16 -16.32 -4.91
C ARG A 117 -16.93 -17.13 -5.31
N ILE A 118 -15.93 -17.19 -4.43
CA ILE A 118 -14.73 -18.00 -4.60
C ILE A 118 -14.37 -18.61 -3.26
N GLU A 119 -13.80 -19.81 -3.27
CA GLU A 119 -13.29 -20.47 -2.08
C GLU A 119 -11.75 -20.36 -2.01
N ASP A 120 -11.08 -20.60 -3.14
CA ASP A 120 -9.62 -20.55 -3.22
C ASP A 120 -9.10 -19.14 -3.56
N THR A 121 -8.78 -18.37 -2.52
CA THR A 121 -8.15 -17.06 -2.66
C THR A 121 -6.70 -17.14 -3.13
N ALA A 122 -5.97 -18.19 -2.76
CA ALA A 122 -4.53 -18.27 -2.96
C ALA A 122 -4.18 -18.46 -4.43
N SER A 123 -4.83 -19.42 -5.11
CA SER A 123 -4.58 -19.63 -6.55
C SER A 123 -4.98 -18.43 -7.39
N MET A 124 -6.09 -17.77 -7.04
CA MET A 124 -6.54 -16.56 -7.73
C MET A 124 -5.54 -15.41 -7.56
N ILE A 125 -4.97 -15.23 -6.37
CA ILE A 125 -3.92 -14.23 -6.15
C ILE A 125 -2.67 -14.56 -6.99
N CYS A 126 -2.22 -15.82 -7.02
CA CYS A 126 -1.10 -16.28 -7.83
C CYS A 126 -1.31 -16.04 -9.35
N ARG A 127 -2.56 -16.14 -9.82
CA ARG A 127 -2.91 -15.91 -11.22
C ARG A 127 -2.72 -14.46 -11.68
N TYR A 128 -2.89 -13.50 -10.77
CA TYR A 128 -2.86 -12.06 -11.08
C TYR A 128 -1.52 -11.38 -10.79
N LEU A 129 -0.43 -12.14 -10.69
CA LEU A 129 0.92 -11.60 -10.58
C LEU A 129 1.28 -10.66 -11.74
N VAL A 130 1.95 -9.55 -11.42
CA VAL A 130 2.34 -8.52 -12.39
C VAL A 130 3.86 -8.44 -12.51
N PRO A 131 4.42 -8.38 -13.73
CA PRO A 131 5.87 -8.25 -13.90
C PRO A 131 6.36 -6.85 -13.50
N VAL A 132 7.44 -6.80 -12.73
CA VAL A 132 8.20 -5.59 -12.44
C VAL A 132 9.02 -5.24 -13.67
N ARG A 133 8.85 -4.02 -14.19
CA ARG A 133 9.54 -3.51 -15.39
C ARG A 133 10.40 -2.31 -14.99
N PRO A 134 11.70 -2.51 -14.78
CA PRO A 134 12.62 -1.41 -14.47
C PRO A 134 12.60 -0.34 -15.56
N GLY A 135 12.74 0.93 -15.19
CA GLY A 135 12.80 2.04 -16.15
C GLY A 135 11.48 2.38 -16.86
N ARG A 136 10.35 1.78 -16.46
CA ARG A 136 9.04 2.10 -17.06
C ARG A 136 8.66 3.56 -16.77
N LYS A 137 8.74 4.40 -17.80
CA LYS A 137 8.19 5.76 -17.80
C LYS A 137 6.79 5.74 -18.42
N PHE A 138 5.81 6.30 -17.73
CA PHE A 138 4.46 6.48 -18.27
C PHE A 138 4.12 7.97 -18.20
N LYS A 139 3.77 8.58 -19.34
CA LYS A 139 3.33 9.97 -19.35
C LYS A 139 2.03 10.08 -18.58
N ARG A 140 1.99 10.93 -17.54
CA ARG A 140 0.77 11.15 -16.77
C ARG A 140 -0.23 11.90 -17.64
N ASN A 141 -1.26 11.20 -18.10
CA ASN A 141 -2.39 11.84 -18.76
C ASN A 141 -3.29 12.48 -17.70
N LEU A 142 -3.14 13.79 -17.51
CA LEU A 142 -4.01 14.58 -16.65
C LEU A 142 -5.37 14.69 -17.35
N ARG A 143 -6.33 13.86 -16.93
CA ARG A 143 -7.74 14.04 -17.32
C ARG A 143 -8.37 15.09 -16.43
N ARG A 144 -9.20 15.95 -17.02
CA ARG A 144 -10.06 16.87 -16.27
C ARG A 144 -10.94 16.04 -15.34
N GLN A 145 -10.89 16.30 -14.03
CA GLN A 145 -11.86 15.73 -13.10
C GLN A 145 -13.19 16.45 -13.33
N SER A 146 -14.21 15.72 -13.78
CA SER A 146 -15.58 16.18 -13.75
C SER A 146 -16.12 16.07 -12.33
N ALA A 147 -17.13 16.88 -11.98
CA ALA A 147 -17.91 16.61 -10.79
C ALA A 147 -18.56 15.23 -10.94
N ASP A 148 -18.24 14.31 -10.03
CA ASP A 148 -18.97 13.04 -9.96
C ASP A 148 -20.35 13.33 -9.38
N THR A 149 -21.39 12.95 -10.12
CA THR A 149 -22.75 13.05 -9.62
C THR A 149 -22.92 12.02 -8.51
N LEU A 150 -23.38 12.45 -7.35
CA LEU A 150 -23.73 11.58 -6.24
C LEU A 150 -25.11 10.92 -6.48
N ASN A 151 -25.48 10.72 -7.74
CA ASN A 151 -26.81 10.24 -8.18
C ASN A 151 -27.09 8.78 -7.80
N TYR A 152 -26.10 8.10 -7.21
CA TYR A 152 -26.23 6.74 -6.70
C TYR A 152 -26.38 6.71 -5.16
N ARG A 153 -26.73 7.86 -4.57
CA ARG A 153 -27.23 7.98 -3.19
C ARG A 153 -28.72 7.66 -3.12
#